data_AF-A0A5J4NLI3-F1
#
_entry.id   AF-A0A5J4NLI3-F1
#
_cell.length_a   1.000
_cell.length_b   1.000
_cell.length_c   1.000
_cell.angle_alpha   90.00
_cell.angle_beta   90.00
_cell.angle_gamma   90.00
#
_symmetry.space_group_name_H-M   'P 1'
#
loop_
_entity.id
_entity.type
_entity.pdbx_description
1 polymer ?
#
loop_
_entity_poly.entity_id
_entity_poly.type
_entity_poly.pdbx_seq_one_letter_code
_entity_poly.pdbx_strand_id
1 'polypeptide(L)'
;MKLDRFGEFIGRAAQKFEPYSAYRPTPLNLKSLVHFGKTAAASKSFSFLKKELPIRIASMLKEVRCLPGSFLRTDAVLEVAQMYENVFETLLKYEKCSPNRPSVISEFTDDLQTIIQRNSDVVARMATGIKEMKERQGFSSDEENWLDYFLDRFYISRIGIRTLMTQHSR
;
A
#
# COMPACT_ATOMS: atom_id res chain seq x y z
N MET A 1 24.40 6.64 12.83
CA MET A 1 23.26 5.98 13.49
C MET A 1 22.00 6.49 12.80
N LYS A 2 21.36 5.69 11.93
CA LYS A 2 20.10 6.09 11.29
C LYS A 2 19.04 6.09 12.39
N LEU A 3 18.57 7.26 12.79
CA LEU A 3 17.36 7.40 13.62
C LEU A 3 16.20 6.89 12.76
N ASP A 4 15.78 5.65 12.98
CA ASP A 4 14.53 5.15 12.41
C ASP A 4 13.40 5.93 13.08
N ARG A 5 12.92 6.99 12.41
CA ARG A 5 11.78 7.80 12.87
C ARG A 5 10.45 7.11 12.66
N PHE A 6 10.42 6.02 11.89
CA PHE A 6 9.32 5.10 11.98
C PHE A 6 9.44 4.47 13.36
N GLY A 7 8.47 4.71 14.26
CA GLY A 7 8.40 3.98 15.51
C GLY A 7 8.57 2.48 15.25
N GLU A 8 9.04 1.71 16.23
CA GLU A 8 9.27 0.28 16.01
C GLU A 8 7.97 -0.33 15.45
N PHE A 9 8.03 -0.72 14.17
CA PHE A 9 7.00 -1.52 13.56
C PHE A 9 7.13 -2.87 14.27
N ILE A 10 6.20 -3.15 15.18
CA ILE A 10 6.31 -4.25 16.15
C ILE A 10 5.30 -5.37 15.88
N GLY A 11 5.56 -6.52 16.45
CA GLY A 11 4.64 -7.65 16.45
C GLY A 11 4.61 -8.44 15.15
N ARG A 12 3.48 -9.11 14.89
CA ARG A 12 3.35 -10.07 13.79
C ARG A 12 3.51 -9.43 12.41
N ALA A 13 3.08 -8.18 12.26
CA ALA A 13 3.17 -7.48 10.99
C ALA A 13 4.63 -7.17 10.64
N ALA A 14 5.44 -6.76 11.63
CA ALA A 14 6.89 -6.57 11.50
C ALA A 14 7.62 -7.80 10.97
N GLN A 15 7.34 -8.95 11.57
CA GLN A 15 7.96 -10.22 11.17
C GLN A 15 7.60 -10.62 9.73
N LYS A 16 6.44 -10.18 9.24
CA LYS A 16 5.93 -10.53 7.91
C LYS A 16 6.29 -9.52 6.84
N PHE A 17 6.59 -8.28 7.21
CA PHE A 17 6.84 -7.22 6.25
C PHE A 17 7.99 -7.54 5.29
N GLU A 18 9.16 -7.96 5.80
CA GLU A 18 10.30 -8.27 4.93
C GLU A 18 9.98 -9.37 3.89
N PRO A 19 9.44 -10.55 4.29
CA PRO A 19 8.98 -11.55 3.32
C PRO A 19 7.98 -11.00 2.29
N TYR A 20 6.97 -10.25 2.72
CA TYR A 20 5.96 -9.72 1.80
C TYR A 20 6.51 -8.66 0.85
N SER A 21 7.46 -7.85 1.31
CA SER A 21 8.13 -6.83 0.49
C SER A 21 9.06 -7.43 -0.57
N ALA A 22 9.48 -8.68 -0.40
CA ALA A 22 10.34 -9.39 -1.35
C ALA A 22 9.55 -10.15 -2.43
N TYR A 23 8.25 -10.38 -2.23
CA TYR A 23 7.41 -11.03 -3.23
C TYR A 23 7.14 -10.09 -4.42
N ARG A 24 6.99 -10.67 -5.61
CA ARG A 24 6.64 -9.93 -6.82
C ARG A 24 5.12 -9.83 -6.96
N PRO A 25 4.55 -8.63 -7.18
CA PRO A 25 3.14 -8.48 -7.50
C PRO A 25 2.76 -9.28 -8.75
N THR A 26 1.58 -9.87 -8.75
CA THR A 26 1.04 -10.61 -9.90
C THR A 26 0.62 -9.63 -11.00
N PRO A 27 1.20 -9.68 -12.22
CA PRO A 27 0.74 -8.82 -13.31
C PRO A 27 -0.69 -9.18 -13.73
N LEU A 28 -1.56 -8.18 -13.83
CA LEU A 28 -2.91 -8.36 -14.38
C LEU A 28 -2.87 -8.04 -15.87
N ASN A 29 -3.29 -9.00 -16.69
CA ASN A 29 -3.45 -8.80 -18.13
C ASN A 29 -4.93 -8.62 -18.50
N LEU A 30 -5.18 -8.17 -19.74
CA LEU A 30 -6.54 -7.91 -20.25
C LEU A 30 -7.46 -9.13 -20.11
N LYS A 31 -6.95 -10.34 -20.38
CA LYS A 31 -7.73 -11.57 -20.26
C LYS A 31 -8.15 -11.82 -18.82
N SER A 32 -7.24 -11.66 -17.85
CA SER A 32 -7.53 -11.78 -16.42
C SER A 32 -8.57 -10.74 -15.97
N LEU A 33 -8.45 -9.49 -16.42
CA LEU A 33 -9.38 -8.42 -16.08
C LEU A 33 -10.79 -8.66 -16.64
N VAL A 34 -10.91 -9.06 -17.91
CA VAL A 34 -12.20 -9.37 -18.54
C VAL A 34 -12.86 -10.58 -17.89
N HIS A 35 -12.09 -11.62 -17.55
CA HIS A 35 -12.61 -12.79 -16.86
C HIS A 35 -13.13 -12.44 -15.47
N PHE A 36 -12.40 -11.59 -14.74
CA PHE A 36 -12.77 -11.13 -13.41
C PHE A 36 -14.06 -10.30 -13.44
N GLY A 37 -14.16 -9.31 -14.33
CA GLY A 37 -15.29 -8.38 -14.40
C GLY A 37 -16.61 -8.99 -14.88
N LYS A 38 -16.60 -10.16 -15.55
CA LYS A 38 -17.84 -10.82 -16.02
C LYS A 38 -18.38 -11.87 -15.05
N THR A 39 -17.52 -12.59 -14.32
CA THR A 39 -17.88 -13.89 -13.72
C THR A 39 -17.18 -14.25 -12.39
N ALA A 40 -16.31 -13.40 -11.83
CA ALA A 40 -15.60 -13.79 -10.61
C ALA A 40 -16.49 -13.69 -9.38
N ALA A 41 -16.83 -14.84 -8.78
CA ALA A 41 -17.44 -14.89 -7.46
C ALA A 41 -16.56 -14.15 -6.42
N ALA A 42 -17.20 -13.50 -5.44
CA ALA A 42 -16.51 -12.78 -4.36
C ALA A 42 -15.47 -13.66 -3.65
N SER A 43 -15.71 -14.97 -3.54
CA SER A 43 -14.77 -15.95 -2.98
C SER A 43 -13.47 -16.11 -3.78
N LYS A 44 -13.52 -16.06 -5.12
CA LYS A 44 -12.34 -16.08 -5.99
C LYS A 44 -11.56 -14.77 -5.88
N SER A 45 -12.29 -13.65 -5.88
CA SER A 45 -11.73 -12.31 -5.69
C SER A 45 -11.02 -12.19 -4.34
N PHE A 46 -11.66 -12.61 -3.25
CA PHE A 46 -11.08 -12.70 -1.91
C PHE A 46 -9.82 -13.58 -1.87
N SER A 47 -9.87 -14.76 -2.48
CA SER A 47 -8.73 -15.71 -2.50
C SER A 47 -7.47 -15.10 -3.13
N PHE A 48 -7.66 -14.29 -4.17
CA PHE A 48 -6.58 -13.56 -4.82
C PHE A 48 -6.12 -12.38 -3.96
N LEU A 49 -7.04 -11.48 -3.58
CA LEU A 49 -6.70 -10.22 -2.93
C LEU A 49 -6.11 -10.38 -1.53
N LYS A 50 -6.54 -11.38 -0.75
CA LYS A 50 -5.96 -11.66 0.58
C LYS A 50 -4.48 -12.03 0.53
N LYS A 51 -3.97 -12.43 -0.66
CA LYS A 51 -2.55 -12.71 -0.91
C LYS A 51 -1.87 -11.53 -1.60
N GLU A 52 -2.51 -10.98 -2.63
CA GLU A 52 -1.92 -9.96 -3.51
C GLU A 52 -1.82 -8.58 -2.84
N LEU A 53 -2.84 -8.15 -2.09
CA LEU A 53 -2.82 -6.82 -1.48
C LEU A 53 -1.69 -6.64 -0.46
N PRO A 54 -1.45 -7.58 0.49
CA PRO A 54 -0.29 -7.49 1.38
C PRO A 54 1.05 -7.34 0.66
N ILE A 55 1.25 -8.05 -0.46
CA ILE A 55 2.50 -7.96 -1.26
C ILE A 55 2.70 -6.54 -1.78
N ARG A 56 1.67 -5.99 -2.44
CA ARG A 56 1.73 -4.65 -3.03
C ARG A 56 1.90 -3.57 -1.96
N ILE A 57 1.17 -3.70 -0.85
CA ILE A 57 1.25 -2.76 0.27
C ILE A 57 2.63 -2.82 0.94
N ALA A 58 3.19 -4.01 1.17
CA ALA A 58 4.54 -4.14 1.74
C ALA A 58 5.61 -3.56 0.80
N SER A 59 5.50 -3.77 -0.52
CA SER A 59 6.40 -3.15 -1.49
C SER A 59 6.31 -1.62 -1.44
N MET A 60 5.10 -1.05 -1.41
CA MET A 60 4.91 0.40 -1.30
C MET A 60 5.45 0.96 0.01
N LEU A 61 5.15 0.30 1.13
CA LEU A 61 5.66 0.70 2.44
C LEU A 61 7.18 0.66 2.47
N LYS A 62 7.81 -0.35 1.86
CA LYS A 62 9.28 -0.41 1.73
C LYS A 62 9.83 0.75 0.91
N GLU A 63 9.20 1.10 -0.21
CA GLU A 63 9.62 2.26 -0.99
C GLU A 63 9.52 3.57 -0.19
N VAL A 64 8.43 3.78 0.56
CA VAL A 64 8.27 4.95 1.44
C VAL A 64 9.32 4.94 2.57
N ARG A 65 9.57 3.79 3.21
CA ARG A 65 10.57 3.67 4.28
C ARG A 65 12.02 3.80 3.80
N CYS A 66 12.26 3.58 2.51
CA CYS A 66 13.56 3.75 1.88
C CYS A 66 13.79 5.15 1.30
N LEU A 67 12.85 6.09 1.46
CA LEU A 67 13.08 7.48 1.11
C LEU A 67 14.32 8.03 1.86
N PRO A 68 15.13 8.92 1.26
CA PRO A 68 16.31 9.47 1.90
C PRO A 68 15.98 10.14 3.23
N GLY A 69 16.97 10.24 4.13
CA GLY A 69 16.75 10.79 5.47
C GLY A 69 16.33 12.27 5.50
N SER A 70 16.48 13.01 4.39
CA SER A 70 15.86 14.34 4.20
C SER A 70 14.34 14.25 4.05
N PHE A 71 13.84 13.19 3.41
CA PHE A 71 12.41 12.92 3.15
C PHE A 71 11.67 12.39 4.37
N LEU A 72 12.34 11.57 5.18
CA LEU A 72 11.75 10.98 6.38
C LEU A 72 11.66 11.95 7.58
N ARG A 73 11.95 13.24 7.35
CA ARG A 73 11.90 14.30 8.37
C ARG A 73 10.58 15.07 8.39
N THR A 74 9.70 14.88 7.41
CA THR A 74 8.38 15.51 7.41
C THR A 74 7.37 14.57 8.06
N ASP A 75 6.56 15.12 8.96
CA ASP A 75 5.56 14.32 9.66
C ASP A 75 4.50 13.80 8.68
N ALA A 76 4.23 14.53 7.58
CA ALA A 76 3.34 14.09 6.51
C ALA A 76 3.80 12.79 5.81
N VAL A 77 5.10 12.60 5.58
CA VAL A 77 5.63 11.34 4.98
C VAL A 77 5.56 10.19 5.99
N LEU A 78 5.81 10.48 7.27
CA LEU A 78 5.68 9.49 8.35
C LEU A 78 4.24 9.02 8.51
N GLU A 79 3.27 9.94 8.44
CA GLU A 79 1.85 9.60 8.43
C GLU A 79 1.49 8.69 7.25
N VAL A 80 2.00 8.97 6.05
CA VAL A 80 1.77 8.09 4.89
C VAL A 80 2.31 6.67 5.17
N ALA A 81 3.50 6.52 5.75
CA ALA A 81 4.00 5.20 6.11
C ALA A 81 3.11 4.51 7.14
N GLN A 82 2.68 5.21 8.19
CA GLN A 82 1.76 4.67 9.20
C GLN A 82 0.43 4.23 8.58
N MET A 83 -0.09 4.97 7.60
CA MET A 83 -1.28 4.60 6.86
C MET A 83 -1.09 3.27 6.12
N TYR A 84 0.03 3.07 5.44
CA TYR A 84 0.35 1.78 4.79
C TYR A 84 0.59 0.65 5.78
N GLU A 85 1.20 0.92 6.94
CA GLU A 85 1.35 -0.07 8.04
C GLU A 85 -0.01 -0.54 8.54
N ASN A 86 -0.93 0.38 8.82
CA ASN A 86 -2.29 0.07 9.27
C ASN A 86 -3.05 -0.78 8.23
N VAL A 87 -2.86 -0.49 6.93
CA VAL A 87 -3.44 -1.29 5.85
C VAL A 87 -2.83 -2.69 5.82
N PHE A 88 -1.52 -2.80 5.94
CA PHE A 88 -0.83 -4.09 5.94
C PHE A 88 -1.30 -4.98 7.11
N GLU A 89 -1.36 -4.41 8.31
CA GLU A 89 -1.87 -5.09 9.51
C GLU A 89 -3.31 -5.57 9.34
N THR A 90 -4.17 -4.72 8.79
CA THR A 90 -5.57 -5.05 8.53
C THR A 90 -5.69 -6.23 7.56
N LEU A 91 -4.92 -6.23 6.47
CA LEU A 91 -4.96 -7.29 5.47
C LEU A 91 -4.42 -8.63 6.01
N LEU A 92 -3.45 -8.61 6.93
CA LEU A 92 -2.89 -9.83 7.52
C LEU A 92 -3.89 -10.63 8.37
N LYS A 93 -4.98 -10.01 8.85
CA LYS A 93 -6.09 -10.71 9.52
C LYS A 93 -6.65 -11.86 8.66
N TYR A 94 -6.64 -11.70 7.34
CA TYR A 94 -7.28 -12.60 6.38
C TYR A 94 -6.36 -13.65 5.77
N GLU A 95 -5.06 -13.62 6.08
CA GLU A 95 -4.04 -14.47 5.46
C GLU A 95 -4.45 -15.95 5.46
N LYS A 96 -4.87 -16.45 6.63
CA LYS A 96 -5.23 -17.85 6.85
C LYS A 96 -6.73 -18.13 6.71
N CYS A 97 -7.55 -17.13 6.38
CA CYS A 97 -8.99 -17.29 6.26
C CYS A 97 -9.40 -18.11 5.01
N SER A 98 -10.46 -18.91 5.16
CA SER A 98 -11.00 -19.73 4.07
C SER A 98 -11.97 -18.92 3.19
N PRO A 99 -11.90 -19.05 1.85
CA PRO A 99 -12.84 -18.39 0.92
C PRO A 99 -14.24 -18.99 0.92
N ASN A 100 -14.47 -20.09 1.67
CA ASN A 100 -15.79 -20.73 1.76
C ASN A 100 -16.63 -20.18 2.93
N ARG A 101 -16.17 -19.12 3.59
CA ARG A 101 -16.88 -18.46 4.72
C ARG A 101 -17.43 -17.10 4.27
N PRO A 102 -18.73 -16.99 3.93
CA PRO A 102 -19.32 -15.74 3.45
C PRO A 102 -19.16 -14.56 4.41
N SER A 103 -19.27 -14.81 5.73
CA SER A 103 -19.09 -13.75 6.73
C SER A 103 -17.70 -13.12 6.71
N VAL A 104 -16.65 -13.92 6.46
CA VAL A 104 -15.27 -13.41 6.38
C VAL A 104 -15.06 -12.62 5.09
N ILE A 105 -15.72 -12.99 4.00
CA ILE A 105 -15.68 -12.22 2.76
C ILE A 105 -16.39 -10.87 2.97
N SER A 106 -17.53 -10.86 3.66
CA SER A 106 -18.22 -9.61 4.02
C SER A 106 -17.34 -8.69 4.86
N GLU A 107 -16.72 -9.22 5.93
CA GLU A 107 -15.81 -8.46 6.79
C GLU A 107 -14.62 -7.89 6.00
N PHE A 108 -14.04 -8.70 5.11
CA PHE A 108 -12.97 -8.25 4.22
C PHE A 108 -13.44 -7.12 3.30
N THR A 109 -14.63 -7.22 2.72
CA THR A 109 -15.21 -6.16 1.89
C THR A 109 -15.38 -4.85 2.65
N ASP A 110 -15.87 -4.91 3.89
CA ASP A 110 -16.09 -3.75 4.76
C ASP A 110 -14.75 -3.10 5.18
N ASP A 111 -13.75 -3.91 5.51
CA ASP A 111 -12.38 -3.45 5.78
C ASP A 111 -11.77 -2.79 4.52
N LEU A 112 -11.96 -3.34 3.33
CA LEU A 112 -11.48 -2.73 2.08
C LEU A 112 -12.15 -1.36 1.81
N GLN A 113 -13.46 -1.23 2.04
CA GLN A 113 -14.16 0.05 1.91
C GLN A 113 -13.61 1.08 2.90
N THR A 114 -13.38 0.66 4.14
CA THR A 114 -12.78 1.50 5.18
C THR A 114 -11.37 1.95 4.80
N ILE A 115 -10.55 1.03 4.27
CA ILE A 115 -9.21 1.33 3.76
C ILE A 115 -9.27 2.36 2.63
N ILE A 116 -10.14 2.16 1.64
CA ILE A 116 -10.33 3.07 0.50
C ILE A 116 -10.68 4.50 0.97
N GLN A 117 -11.53 4.61 1.99
CA GLN A 117 -11.98 5.90 2.54
C GLN A 117 -10.88 6.57 3.38
N ARG A 118 -10.28 5.84 4.33
CA ARG A 118 -9.26 6.37 5.25
C ARG A 118 -7.97 6.79 4.54
N ASN A 119 -7.67 6.18 3.38
CA ASN A 119 -6.46 6.47 2.61
C ASN A 119 -6.72 7.43 1.44
N SER A 120 -7.84 8.15 1.44
CA SER A 120 -8.22 9.07 0.34
C SER A 120 -7.24 10.25 0.20
N ASP A 121 -6.66 10.71 1.30
CA ASP A 121 -5.79 11.89 1.42
C ASP A 121 -4.28 11.59 1.26
N VAL A 122 -3.87 10.33 1.05
CA VAL A 122 -2.46 9.94 0.87
C VAL A 122 -1.72 10.80 -0.16
N VAL A 123 -2.37 11.14 -1.29
CA VAL A 123 -1.77 11.98 -2.33
C VAL A 123 -1.51 13.40 -1.82
N ALA A 124 -2.49 13.97 -1.12
CA ALA A 124 -2.36 15.30 -0.54
C ALA A 124 -1.27 15.34 0.54
N ARG A 125 -1.22 14.32 1.43
CA ARG A 125 -0.18 14.21 2.46
C ARG A 125 1.22 14.06 1.87
N MET A 126 1.38 13.21 0.86
CA MET A 126 2.66 13.07 0.16
C MET A 126 3.10 14.40 -0.47
N ALA A 127 2.17 15.11 -1.13
CA ALA A 127 2.45 16.43 -1.70
C ALA A 127 2.86 17.46 -0.63
N THR A 128 2.18 17.47 0.52
CA THR A 128 2.55 18.31 1.68
C THR A 128 3.97 18.01 2.14
N GLY A 129 4.31 16.72 2.29
CA GLY A 129 5.66 16.32 2.69
C GLY A 129 6.74 16.79 1.71
N ILE A 130 6.51 16.64 0.41
CA ILE A 130 7.45 17.11 -0.62
C ILE A 130 7.57 18.64 -0.61
N LYS A 131 6.46 19.35 -0.44
CA LYS A 131 6.45 20.81 -0.36
C LYS A 131 7.27 21.30 0.84
N GLU A 132 7.01 20.76 2.03
CA GLU A 132 7.74 21.12 3.26
C GLU A 132 9.25 20.89 3.12
N MET A 133 9.65 19.82 2.44
CA MET A 133 11.05 19.55 2.17
C MET A 133 11.68 20.58 1.22
N LYS A 134 10.98 20.88 0.12
CA LYS A 134 11.45 21.85 -0.86
C LYS A 134 11.65 23.22 -0.22
N GLU A 135 10.76 23.62 0.69
CA GLU A 135 10.86 24.88 1.43
C GLU A 135 12.02 24.90 2.44
N ARG A 136 12.37 23.76 3.03
CA ARG A 136 13.44 23.67 4.05
C ARG A 136 14.85 23.64 3.47
N GLN A 137 15.06 22.90 2.39
CA GLN A 137 16.40 22.60 1.87
C GLN A 137 16.54 22.72 0.35
N GLY A 138 15.44 22.88 -0.38
CA GLY A 138 15.42 22.69 -1.84
C GLY A 138 15.71 21.25 -2.24
N PHE A 139 15.82 21.03 -3.55
CA PHE A 139 16.25 19.76 -4.13
C PHE A 139 17.38 20.02 -5.13
N SER A 140 18.39 19.15 -5.10
CA SER A 140 19.33 19.03 -6.21
C SER A 140 18.66 18.37 -7.42
N SER A 141 19.20 18.55 -8.63
CA SER A 141 18.65 17.92 -9.85
C SER A 141 18.59 16.39 -9.75
N ASP A 142 19.56 15.76 -9.06
CA ASP A 142 19.55 14.31 -8.84
C ASP A 142 18.43 13.87 -7.90
N GLU A 143 18.14 14.65 -6.85
CA GLU A 143 17.02 14.39 -5.93
C GLU A 143 15.66 14.57 -6.62
N GLU A 144 15.51 15.58 -7.49
CA GLU A 144 14.29 15.77 -8.27
C GLU A 144 14.04 14.58 -9.21
N ASN A 145 15.04 14.18 -9.99
CA ASN A 145 14.93 13.02 -10.89
C ASN A 145 14.60 11.72 -10.14
N TRP A 146 15.23 11.52 -8.99
CA TRP A 146 14.96 10.35 -8.16
C TRP A 146 13.55 10.40 -7.56
N LEU A 147 13.10 11.57 -7.11
CA LEU A 147 11.77 11.77 -6.55
C LEU A 147 10.69 11.53 -7.60
N ASP A 148 10.87 12.03 -8.82
CA ASP A 148 9.96 11.78 -9.94
C ASP A 148 9.82 10.28 -10.21
N TYR A 149 10.95 9.56 -10.26
CA TYR A 149 10.93 8.10 -10.43
C TYR A 149 10.20 7.37 -9.29
N PHE A 150 10.40 7.81 -8.04
CA PHE A 150 9.66 7.27 -6.89
C PHE A 150 8.16 7.56 -7.02
N LEU A 151 7.78 8.80 -7.34
CA LEU A 151 6.39 9.24 -7.42
C LEU A 151 5.61 8.50 -8.51
N ASP A 152 6.21 8.30 -9.68
CA ASP A 152 5.61 7.53 -10.77
C ASP A 152 5.26 6.12 -10.31
N ARG A 153 6.23 5.42 -9.69
CA ARG A 153 6.02 4.07 -9.17
C ARG A 153 5.00 4.04 -8.04
N PHE A 154 5.11 4.95 -7.09
CA PHE A 154 4.24 5.06 -5.94
C PHE A 154 2.79 5.28 -6.37
N TYR A 155 2.52 6.22 -7.27
CA TYR A 155 1.17 6.53 -7.72
C TYR A 155 0.61 5.47 -8.68
N ILE A 156 1.41 4.89 -9.57
CA ILE A 156 0.96 3.75 -10.40
C ILE A 156 0.55 2.57 -9.50
N SER A 157 1.38 2.23 -8.52
CA SER A 157 1.08 1.16 -7.57
C SER A 157 -0.20 1.45 -6.78
N ARG A 158 -0.34 2.68 -6.25
CA ARG A 158 -1.54 3.12 -5.52
C ARG A 158 -2.80 3.03 -6.36
N ILE A 159 -2.76 3.49 -7.60
CA ILE A 159 -3.89 3.42 -8.54
C ILE A 159 -4.27 1.94 -8.74
N GLY A 160 -3.30 1.07 -9.04
CA GLY A 160 -3.56 -0.36 -9.22
C GLY A 160 -4.18 -1.03 -7.99
N ILE A 161 -3.66 -0.73 -6.79
CA ILE A 161 -4.21 -1.24 -5.52
C ILE A 161 -5.64 -0.73 -5.31
N ARG A 162 -5.90 0.57 -5.51
CA ARG A 162 -7.24 1.15 -5.38
C ARG A 162 -8.20 0.51 -6.37
N THR A 163 -7.79 0.31 -7.62
CA THR A 163 -8.60 -0.38 -8.63
C THR A 163 -8.97 -1.78 -8.16
N LEU A 164 -8.00 -2.56 -7.65
CA LEU A 164 -8.25 -3.91 -7.14
C LEU A 164 -9.24 -3.93 -5.97
N MET A 165 -9.05 -3.05 -4.99
CA MET A 165 -9.94 -2.98 -3.82
C MET A 165 -11.36 -2.53 -4.24
N THR A 166 -11.47 -1.49 -5.06
CA THR A 166 -12.76 -0.98 -5.53
C THR A 166 -13.52 -2.00 -6.37
N GLN A 167 -12.85 -2.83 -7.17
CA GLN A 167 -13.51 -3.88 -7.96
C GLN A 167 -14.04 -5.02 -7.08
N HIS A 168 -13.45 -5.29 -5.92
CA HIS A 168 -13.98 -6.27 -4.97
C HIS A 168 -15.16 -5.73 -4.17
N SER A 169 -15.10 -4.44 -3.80
CA SER A 169 -16.10 -3.80 -2.92
C SER A 169 -17.34 -3.27 -3.65
N ARG A 170 -17.48 -3.53 -4.94
CA ARG A 170 -18.67 -3.23 -5.76
C ARG A 170 -19.59 -4.44 -5.79
#